data_AF-X0Y189-F1
#
_entry.id   AF-X0Y189-F1
#
_cell.length_a   1.000
_cell.length_b   1.000
_cell.length_c   1.000
_cell.angle_alpha   90.00
_cell.angle_beta   90.00
_cell.angle_gamma   90.00
#
_symmetry.space_group_name_H-M   'P 1'
#
loop_
_entity.id
_entity.type
_entity.pdbx_description
1 polymer ?
#
loop_
_entity_poly.entity_id
_entity_poly.type
_entity_poly.pdbx_seq_one_letter_code
_entity_poly.pdbx_strand_id
1 'polypeptide(L)'
;IIDKSKSPSAYIIVLLKNPNNKWPIISDGAAAIQNMMLMSYAKGIGSCWVGSIKKNRVHELLKIPKHLTILSTIALGYPDEKPMVEEVNLKEPKVYINTTGKMFIQKRVLESIISINEFKSSLL
;
A
#
# COMPACT_ATOMS: atom_id res chain seq x y z
N ILE A 1 -20.01 -11.93 4.84
CA ILE A 1 -19.21 -13.19 4.78
C ILE A 1 -18.10 -12.92 3.78
N ILE A 2 -16.82 -13.07 4.18
CA ILE A 2 -15.69 -12.88 3.26
C ILE A 2 -15.63 -14.10 2.35
N ASP A 3 -15.75 -13.89 1.04
CA ASP A 3 -15.52 -14.93 0.05
C ASP A 3 -14.05 -15.37 0.12
N LYS A 4 -13.80 -16.54 0.70
CA LYS A 4 -12.45 -17.06 0.91
C LYS A 4 -11.73 -17.38 -0.40
N SER A 5 -12.47 -17.57 -1.50
CA SER A 5 -11.87 -17.80 -2.82
C SER A 5 -11.15 -16.55 -3.36
N LYS A 6 -11.52 -15.36 -2.86
CA LYS A 6 -10.94 -14.07 -3.19
C LYS A 6 -9.90 -13.58 -2.17
N SER A 7 -9.37 -14.50 -1.35
CA SER A 7 -8.28 -14.17 -0.42
C SER A 7 -6.93 -14.05 -1.14
N PRO A 8 -6.01 -13.21 -0.66
CA PRO A 8 -4.65 -13.17 -1.20
C PRO A 8 -4.01 -14.55 -1.18
N SER A 9 -3.41 -14.95 -2.29
CA SER A 9 -2.74 -16.24 -2.45
C SER A 9 -1.43 -16.31 -1.65
N ALA A 10 -0.79 -15.17 -1.40
CA ALA A 10 0.44 -15.10 -0.63
C ALA A 10 0.57 -13.76 0.11
N TYR A 11 1.46 -13.75 1.10
CA TYR A 11 1.84 -12.54 1.84
C TYR A 11 3.37 -12.44 1.94
N ILE A 12 3.91 -11.24 1.76
CA ILE A 12 5.29 -10.91 2.11
C ILE A 12 5.26 -10.10 3.41
N ILE A 13 6.04 -10.52 4.40
CA ILE A 13 6.19 -9.80 5.67
C ILE A 13 7.55 -9.10 5.67
N VAL A 14 7.55 -7.77 5.77
CA VAL A 14 8.78 -6.97 5.78
C VAL A 14 9.20 -6.73 7.22
N LEU A 15 10.37 -7.26 7.57
CA LEU A 15 10.92 -7.26 8.93
C LEU A 15 12.12 -6.34 9.05
N LEU A 16 12.23 -5.67 10.20
CA LEU A 16 13.35 -4.80 10.56
C LEU A 16 14.10 -5.39 11.75
N LYS A 17 15.43 -5.43 11.66
CA LYS A 17 16.29 -5.94 12.74
C LYS A 17 16.60 -4.90 13.83
N ASN A 18 16.71 -3.62 13.48
CA ASN A 18 17.04 -2.55 14.42
C ASN A 18 16.09 -1.36 14.23
N PRO A 19 14.91 -1.34 14.87
CA PRO A 19 13.93 -0.27 14.71
C PRO A 19 14.38 1.08 15.31
N ASN A 20 15.48 1.11 16.07
CA ASN A 20 15.96 2.32 16.74
C ASN A 20 16.76 3.26 15.82
N ASN A 21 17.17 2.80 14.62
CA ASN A 21 17.75 3.68 13.60
C ASN A 21 16.63 4.24 12.71
N LYS A 22 16.07 5.38 13.11
CA LYS A 22 14.69 5.77 12.74
C LYS A 22 14.48 6.24 11.29
N TRP A 23 15.49 6.83 10.64
CA TRP A 23 15.27 7.56 9.39
C TRP A 23 15.57 6.77 8.10
N PRO A 24 16.75 6.14 7.92
CA PRO A 24 17.03 5.40 6.68
C PRO A 24 16.15 4.14 6.55
N ILE A 25 15.88 3.45 7.66
CA ILE A 25 15.22 2.14 7.65
C ILE A 25 13.77 2.16 7.16
N ILE A 26 13.00 3.21 7.46
CA ILE A 26 11.61 3.31 7.02
C ILE A 26 11.56 3.59 5.51
N SER A 27 12.40 4.51 5.04
CA SER A 27 12.50 4.85 3.62
C SER A 27 13.01 3.68 2.79
N ASP A 28 14.05 2.97 3.25
CA ASP A 28 14.59 1.78 2.59
C ASP A 28 13.53 0.68 2.49
N GLY A 29 12.83 0.42 3.60
CA GLY A 29 11.75 -0.55 3.63
C GLY A 29 10.57 -0.16 2.73
N ALA A 30 10.20 1.12 2.69
CA ALA A 30 9.17 1.64 1.81
C ALA A 30 9.54 1.50 0.33
N ALA A 31 10.77 1.86 -0.04
CA ALA A 31 11.28 1.70 -1.39
C ALA A 31 11.33 0.23 -1.82
N ALA A 32 11.79 -0.66 -0.92
CA ALA A 32 11.78 -2.10 -1.16
C ALA A 32 10.35 -2.64 -1.39
N ILE A 33 9.38 -2.21 -0.57
CA ILE A 33 7.97 -2.57 -0.74
C ILE A 33 7.44 -2.11 -2.10
N GLN A 34 7.67 -0.84 -2.46
CA GLN A 34 7.21 -0.30 -3.74
C GLN A 34 7.83 -1.04 -4.92
N ASN A 35 9.11 -1.39 -4.87
CA ASN A 35 9.77 -2.18 -5.91
C ASN A 35 9.16 -3.59 -6.04
N MET A 36 8.86 -4.26 -4.92
CA MET A 36 8.19 -5.56 -4.94
C MET A 36 6.79 -5.47 -5.56
N MET A 37 6.03 -4.40 -5.29
CA MET A 37 4.72 -4.16 -5.89
C MET A 37 4.82 -3.91 -7.40
N LEU A 38 5.77 -3.08 -7.85
CA LEU A 38 6.00 -2.82 -9.27
C LEU A 38 6.41 -4.09 -10.02
N MET A 39 7.28 -4.91 -9.43
CA MET A 39 7.65 -6.19 -10.02
C MET A 39 6.46 -7.15 -10.07
N SER A 40 5.66 -7.22 -9.01
CA SER A 40 4.43 -8.04 -9.00
C SER A 40 3.51 -7.64 -10.15
N TYR A 41 3.26 -6.34 -10.31
CA TYR A 41 2.45 -5.80 -11.40
C TYR A 41 3.00 -6.20 -12.78
N ALA A 42 4.31 -6.05 -13.00
CA ALA A 42 4.96 -6.44 -14.26
C ALA A 42 4.91 -7.95 -14.54
N LYS A 43 4.65 -8.79 -13.52
CA LYS A 43 4.39 -10.23 -13.67
C LYS A 43 2.90 -10.59 -13.76
N GLY A 44 2.00 -9.59 -13.83
CA GLY A 44 0.55 -9.81 -13.83
C GLY A 44 0.00 -10.22 -12.47
N ILE A 45 0.74 -9.98 -11.38
CA ILE A 45 0.34 -10.28 -10.01
C ILE A 45 -0.13 -8.97 -9.35
N GLY A 46 -1.34 -8.99 -8.79
CA GLY A 46 -1.86 -7.91 -7.97
C GLY A 46 -1.17 -7.88 -6.61
N SER A 47 -0.97 -6.67 -6.09
CA SER A 47 -0.36 -6.47 -4.78
C SER A 47 -1.05 -5.35 -4.01
N CYS A 48 -1.21 -5.52 -2.70
CA CYS A 48 -1.72 -4.51 -1.79
C CYS A 48 -0.77 -4.33 -0.60
N TRP A 49 -0.31 -3.09 -0.37
CA TRP A 49 0.46 -2.74 0.81
C TRP A 49 -0.48 -2.57 2.01
N VAL A 50 -0.43 -3.50 2.97
CA VAL A 50 -1.30 -3.52 4.14
C VAL A 50 -0.53 -3.13 5.39
N GLY A 51 -0.80 -1.92 5.90
CA GLY A 51 -0.26 -1.43 7.17
C GLY A 51 -1.13 -1.78 8.39
N SER A 52 -2.44 -1.93 8.21
CA SER A 52 -3.40 -2.22 9.29
C SER A 52 -3.50 -3.72 9.56
N ILE A 53 -2.51 -4.26 10.28
CA ILE A 53 -2.43 -5.67 10.65
C ILE A 53 -2.36 -5.87 12.16
N LYS A 54 -2.82 -7.05 12.61
CA LYS A 54 -2.64 -7.50 14.00
C LYS A 54 -1.20 -8.00 14.20
N LYS A 55 -0.22 -7.09 14.33
CA LYS A 55 1.22 -7.41 14.40
C LYS A 55 1.54 -8.52 15.40
N ASN A 56 0.99 -8.47 16.63
CA ASN A 56 1.21 -9.50 17.65
C ASN A 56 0.77 -10.89 17.19
N ARG A 57 -0.37 -10.98 16.50
CA ARG A 57 -0.88 -12.25 15.97
C ARG A 57 -0.01 -12.79 14.84
N VAL A 58 0.52 -11.91 13.98
CA VAL A 58 1.45 -12.29 12.91
C VAL A 58 2.77 -12.79 13.51
N HIS A 59 3.30 -12.13 14.54
CA HIS A 59 4.48 -12.56 15.28
C HIS A 59 4.32 -13.99 15.83
N GLU A 60 3.20 -14.25 16.50
CA GLU A 60 2.88 -15.56 17.07
C GLU A 60 2.74 -16.63 15.97
N LEU A 61 1.93 -16.35 14.94
CA LEU A 61 1.63 -17.28 13.85
C LEU A 61 2.89 -17.71 13.11
N LEU A 62 3.76 -16.76 12.80
CA LEU A 62 4.98 -16.99 12.02
C LEU A 62 6.22 -17.24 12.90
N LYS A 63 6.06 -17.29 14.23
CA LYS A 63 7.14 -17.45 15.22
C LYS A 63 8.29 -16.46 14.99
N ILE A 64 7.97 -15.22 14.65
CA ILE A 64 8.97 -14.17 14.37
C ILE A 64 9.70 -13.80 15.66
N PRO A 65 11.05 -13.86 15.70
CA PRO A 65 11.85 -13.49 16.86
C PRO A 65 11.52 -12.09 17.40
N LYS A 66 11.49 -11.93 18.74
CA LYS A 66 11.13 -10.67 19.42
C LYS A 66 12.02 -9.47 19.06
N HIS A 67 13.24 -9.72 18.59
CA HIS A 67 14.17 -8.65 18.21
C HIS A 67 13.89 -8.09 16.80
N LEU A 68 13.04 -8.76 16.01
CA LEU A 68 12.59 -8.26 14.71
C LEU A 68 11.29 -7.49 14.87
N THR A 69 11.11 -6.42 14.10
CA THR A 69 9.87 -5.62 14.08
C THR A 69 9.23 -5.73 12.71
N ILE A 70 7.91 -5.98 12.66
CA ILE A 70 7.17 -5.92 11.39
C ILE A 70 7.00 -4.45 10.97
N LEU A 71 7.67 -4.07 9.88
CA LEU A 71 7.47 -2.78 9.23
C LEU A 71 6.10 -2.75 8.56
N SER A 72 5.88 -3.69 7.64
CA SER A 72 4.62 -3.80 6.91
C SER A 72 4.44 -5.15 6.22
N THR A 73 3.33 -5.29 5.51
CA THR A 73 3.00 -6.52 4.77
C THR A 73 2.49 -6.19 3.37
N ILE A 74 2.75 -7.10 2.44
CA ILE A 74 2.26 -7.03 1.07
C ILE A 74 1.39 -8.27 0.85
N ALA A 75 0.11 -8.07 0.56
CA ALA A 75 -0.76 -9.13 0.09
C ALA A 75 -0.59 -9.30 -1.42
N LEU A 76 -0.50 -10.53 -1.90
CA LEU A 76 -0.32 -10.88 -3.30
C LEU A 76 -1.44 -11.80 -3.78
N GLY A 77 -1.89 -11.63 -5.03
CA GLY A 77 -2.89 -12.48 -5.65
C GLY A 77 -3.10 -12.15 -7.13
N TYR A 78 -3.94 -12.92 -7.80
CA TYR A 78 -4.33 -12.60 -9.18
C TYR A 78 -5.50 -11.61 -9.15
N PRO A 79 -5.39 -10.44 -9.81
CA PRO A 79 -6.46 -9.44 -9.79
C PRO A 79 -7.76 -9.97 -10.41
N ASP A 80 -8.88 -9.80 -9.70
CA ASP A 80 -10.23 -10.07 -10.20
C ASP A 80 -11.03 -8.77 -10.47
N GLU A 81 -10.39 -7.62 -10.24
CA GLU A 81 -10.94 -6.28 -10.45
C GLU A 81 -9.97 -5.38 -11.21
N LYS A 82 -10.52 -4.33 -11.86
CA LYS A 82 -9.75 -3.29 -12.55
C LYS A 82 -10.24 -1.91 -12.12
N PRO A 83 -9.63 -1.29 -11.09
CA PRO A 83 -10.01 0.04 -10.64
C PRO A 83 -9.75 1.09 -11.72
N MET A 84 -10.54 2.16 -11.72
CA MET A 84 -10.32 3.33 -12.57
C MET A 84 -9.80 4.51 -11.77
N VAL A 85 -8.98 5.33 -12.42
CA VAL A 85 -8.43 6.56 -11.86
C VAL A 85 -9.22 7.74 -12.42
N GLU A 86 -9.60 8.65 -11.52
CA GLU A 86 -10.22 9.94 -11.86
C GLU A 86 -9.33 11.06 -11.33
N GLU A 87 -8.96 12.00 -12.19
CA GLU A 87 -8.23 13.19 -11.73
C GLU A 87 -9.22 14.23 -11.19
N VAL A 88 -8.92 14.77 -10.00
CA VAL A 88 -9.80 15.70 -9.31
C VAL A 88 -9.01 16.89 -8.74
N ASN A 89 -9.65 18.05 -8.72
CA ASN A 89 -9.16 19.24 -8.01
C ASN A 89 -9.90 19.36 -6.66
N LEU A 90 -9.64 18.40 -5.77
CA LEU A 90 -10.28 18.30 -4.45
C LEU A 90 -9.24 18.24 -3.34
N LYS A 91 -9.55 18.90 -2.21
CA LYS A 91 -8.75 18.81 -0.99
C LYS A 91 -8.74 17.40 -0.40
N GLU A 92 -9.80 16.61 -0.61
CA GLU A 92 -9.91 15.25 -0.09
C GLU A 92 -10.41 14.29 -1.20
N PRO A 93 -9.49 13.70 -1.99
CA PRO A 93 -9.85 12.65 -2.94
C PRO A 93 -10.36 11.39 -2.23
N LYS A 94 -11.33 10.71 -2.84
CA LYS A 94 -11.97 9.52 -2.28
C LYS A 94 -11.72 8.27 -3.13
N VAL A 95 -11.79 7.13 -2.44
CA VAL A 95 -11.95 5.82 -3.09
C VAL A 95 -13.39 5.39 -2.86
N TYR A 96 -14.09 5.01 -3.92
CA TYR A 96 -15.49 4.60 -3.85
C TYR A 96 -15.82 3.52 -4.88
N ILE A 97 -16.94 2.83 -4.67
CA ILE A 97 -17.48 1.85 -5.61
C ILE A 97 -18.77 2.43 -6.18
N ASN A 98 -18.91 2.44 -7.50
CA ASN A 98 -20.12 2.95 -8.15
C ASN A 98 -21.28 1.93 -8.13
N THR A 99 -22.42 2.29 -8.71
CA THR A 99 -23.61 1.43 -8.80
C THR A 99 -23.39 0.14 -9.61
N THR A 100 -22.39 0.09 -10.50
CA THR A 100 -22.04 -1.10 -11.28
C THR A 100 -20.99 -1.98 -10.60
N GLY A 101 -20.63 -1.69 -9.34
CA GLY A 101 -19.63 -2.45 -8.60
C GLY A 101 -18.18 -2.16 -8.98
N LYS A 102 -17.92 -1.13 -9.80
CA LYS A 102 -16.58 -0.74 -10.24
C LYS A 102 -15.93 0.21 -9.26
N MET A 103 -14.68 -0.06 -8.89
CA MET A 103 -13.91 0.80 -7.99
C MET A 103 -13.31 2.00 -8.74
N PHE A 104 -13.42 3.17 -8.12
CA PHE A 104 -12.85 4.43 -8.58
C PHE A 104 -11.91 4.99 -7.52
N ILE A 105 -10.76 5.48 -7.98
CA ILE A 105 -9.70 6.05 -7.16
C ILE A 105 -9.47 7.47 -7.65
N GLN A 106 -9.89 8.45 -6.85
CA GLN A 106 -9.63 9.84 -7.17
C GLN A 106 -8.17 10.20 -6.85
N LYS A 107 -7.47 10.79 -7.81
CA LYS A 107 -6.11 11.31 -7.69
C LYS A 107 -6.11 12.81 -7.91
N ARG A 108 -5.31 13.55 -7.13
CA ARG A 108 -5.18 14.99 -7.34
C ARG A 108 -4.55 15.27 -8.69
N VAL A 109 -5.03 16.31 -9.38
CA VAL A 109 -4.36 16.85 -10.58
C VAL A 109 -2.95 17.33 -10.23
N LEU A 110 -1.99 17.15 -11.15
CA LEU A 110 -0.58 17.43 -10.92
C LEU A 110 -0.33 18.89 -10.51
N GLU A 111 -1.02 19.82 -11.17
CA GLU A 111 -0.92 21.27 -10.95
C GLU A 111 -1.25 21.66 -9.51
N SER A 112 -2.03 20.84 -8.81
CA SER A 112 -2.44 21.09 -7.43
C SER A 112 -1.45 20.57 -6.38
N ILE A 113 -0.49 19.75 -6.77
CA ILE A 113 0.53 19.16 -5.88
C ILE A 113 1.96 19.52 -6.27
N ILE A 114 2.15 20.20 -7.40
CA ILE A 114 3.45 20.68 -7.87
C ILE A 114 3.73 22.09 -7.35
N SER A 115 4.97 22.31 -6.94
CA SER A 115 5.48 23.61 -6.50
C SER A 115 6.84 23.82 -7.17
N ILE A 116 7.00 24.95 -7.86
CA ILE A 116 8.23 25.29 -8.58
C ILE A 116 8.80 26.54 -7.89
N ASN A 117 10.02 26.42 -7.39
CA ASN A 117 10.77 27.43 -6.60
C ASN A 117 10.17 27.79 -5.24
N GLU A 118 8.84 27.88 -5.14
CA GLU A 118 8.11 28.26 -3.92
C GLU A 118 6.97 27.29 -3.63
N PHE A 119 6.70 27.06 -2.35
CA PHE A 119 5.60 26.19 -1.91
C PHE A 119 4.25 26.84 -2.19
N LYS A 120 3.46 26.24 -3.07
CA LYS A 120 2.11 26.65 -3.42
C LYS A 120 1.12 25.65 -2.83
N SER A 121 0.58 25.93 -1.65
CA SER A 121 -0.56 25.16 -1.13
C SER A 121 -1.87 25.81 -1.59
N SER A 122 -2.41 25.36 -2.72
CA SER A 122 -3.80 25.68 -3.06
C SER A 122 -4.80 24.66 -2.49
N LEU A 123 -4.33 23.44 -2.15
CA LEU A 123 -5.19 22.34 -1.69
C LEU A 123 -4.68 21.56 -0.45
N LEU A 124 -3.63 22.01 0.25
CA LEU A 124 -3.19 21.45 1.55
C LEU A 124 -3.67 22.35 2.69
#